data_AF-A0AAJ4DM91-F1
#
_entry.id   AF-A0AAJ4DM91-F1
#
_cell.length_a   1.000
_cell.length_b   1.000
_cell.length_c   1.000
_cell.angle_alpha   90.00
_cell.angle_beta   90.00
_cell.angle_gamma   90.00
#
_symmetry.space_group_name_H-M   'P 1'
#
loop_
_entity.id
_entity.type
_entity.pdbx_description
1 polymer ?
#
loop_
_entity_poly.entity_id
_entity_poly.type
_entity_poly.pdbx_seq_one_letter_code
_entity_poly.pdbx_strand_id
1 'polypeptide(L)'
;MQNRVISLQIGKVKSYGDKKSSEFLEKYWESASFKEVVNDKVWAGKLGFKGDEVADRVHHGGAEKAIFANSYQNYEKWTEFLKVKHLSFGALAENLTVSGLHESNVCLGDIHKIGSALLQVSQPRKPCYKISKKHNNKKFTDEIYTSGLTGWYYRVLEEGFIQAGNDIQIVFSEEPKISILEANMAFAHPDEKRDTLDKILTISSIAPSYRTSILKRIDKTFSLDYMKVD
;
A
#
# COMPACT_ATOMS: atom_id res chain seq x y z
N MET A 1 1.01 18.05 -11.69
CA MET A 1 0.00 17.95 -10.61
C MET A 1 0.73 18.21 -9.30
N GLN A 2 0.17 18.98 -8.37
CA GLN A 2 0.83 19.28 -7.09
C GLN A 2 0.82 18.07 -6.16
N ASN A 3 1.90 17.87 -5.40
CA ASN A 3 2.01 16.81 -4.40
C ASN A 3 1.12 17.14 -3.19
N ARG A 4 0.02 16.41 -3.01
CA ARG A 4 -1.00 16.75 -2.00
C ARG A 4 -1.79 15.52 -1.55
N VAL A 5 -2.27 15.53 -0.32
CA VAL A 5 -3.27 14.57 0.17
C VAL A 5 -4.64 14.96 -0.39
N ILE A 6 -5.21 14.12 -1.25
CA ILE A 6 -6.56 14.32 -1.81
C ILE A 6 -7.62 13.84 -0.83
N SER A 7 -7.38 12.69 -0.20
CA SER A 7 -8.29 12.10 0.78
C SER A 7 -7.53 11.39 1.88
N LEU A 8 -8.09 11.42 3.08
CA LEU A 8 -7.66 10.64 4.23
C LEU A 8 -8.82 9.77 4.69
N GLN A 9 -8.54 8.51 4.97
CA GLN A 9 -9.55 7.53 5.36
C GLN A 9 -9.03 6.55 6.41
N ILE A 10 -9.91 6.15 7.31
CA ILE A 10 -9.66 5.17 8.38
C ILE A 10 -10.71 4.07 8.35
N GLY A 11 -10.37 2.88 8.80
CA GLY A 11 -11.23 1.71 8.79
C GLY A 11 -11.31 1.05 10.16
N LYS A 12 -12.45 0.42 10.42
CA LYS A 12 -12.69 -0.44 11.58
C LYS A 12 -12.76 -1.89 11.12
N VAL A 13 -12.29 -2.81 11.96
CA VAL A 13 -12.41 -4.24 11.65
C VAL A 13 -13.90 -4.60 11.65
N LYS A 14 -14.36 -5.12 10.52
CA LYS A 14 -15.71 -5.66 10.35
C LYS A 14 -15.59 -7.07 9.77
N SER A 15 -16.59 -7.90 10.03
CA SER A 15 -16.73 -9.24 9.46
C SER A 15 -17.61 -9.19 8.22
N TYR A 16 -17.27 -9.98 7.20
CA TYR A 16 -17.95 -10.02 5.91
C TYR A 16 -18.14 -11.47 5.46
N GLY A 17 -19.11 -11.71 4.57
CA GLY A 17 -19.41 -13.03 4.02
C GLY A 17 -20.16 -13.94 5.00
N ASP A 18 -20.34 -15.19 4.60
CA ASP A 18 -21.01 -16.25 5.34
C ASP A 18 -19.99 -17.29 5.84
N LYS A 19 -20.08 -17.67 7.11
CA LYS A 19 -19.27 -18.72 7.74
C LYS A 19 -19.57 -20.12 7.17
N LYS A 20 -20.72 -20.29 6.53
CA LYS A 20 -21.15 -21.56 5.92
C LYS A 20 -20.79 -21.68 4.44
N SER A 21 -20.44 -20.58 3.76
CA SER A 21 -20.12 -20.62 2.34
C SER A 21 -18.66 -21.06 2.11
N SER A 22 -18.48 -22.01 1.19
CA SER A 22 -17.17 -22.41 0.66
C SER A 22 -16.74 -21.57 -0.55
N GLU A 23 -17.68 -20.85 -1.18
CA GLU A 23 -17.42 -20.04 -2.36
C GLU A 23 -16.52 -18.86 -2.00
N PHE A 24 -15.40 -18.68 -2.72
CA PHE A 24 -14.37 -17.69 -2.38
C PHE A 24 -14.94 -16.29 -2.07
N LEU A 25 -15.84 -15.79 -2.92
CA LEU A 25 -16.40 -14.43 -2.81
C LEU A 25 -17.37 -14.28 -1.63
N GLU A 26 -18.03 -15.36 -1.24
CA GLU A 26 -19.02 -15.37 -0.16
C GLU A 26 -18.44 -15.84 1.17
N LYS A 27 -17.31 -16.55 1.17
CA LYS A 27 -16.68 -17.12 2.35
C LYS A 27 -16.30 -16.05 3.36
N TYR A 28 -16.61 -16.30 4.63
CA TYR A 28 -16.29 -15.45 5.77
C TYR A 28 -14.86 -14.90 5.76
N TRP A 29 -14.72 -13.61 6.09
CA TRP A 29 -13.44 -12.96 6.30
C TRP A 29 -13.58 -11.70 7.16
N GLU A 30 -12.47 -11.28 7.77
CA GLU A 30 -12.39 -10.05 8.55
C GLU A 30 -11.41 -9.05 7.94
N SER A 31 -11.80 -7.78 7.95
CA SER A 31 -11.00 -6.71 7.36
C SER A 31 -11.41 -5.33 7.84
N ALA A 32 -10.44 -4.42 7.87
CA ALA A 32 -10.66 -2.97 7.98
C ALA A 32 -10.48 -2.27 6.62
N SER A 33 -10.52 -3.02 5.50
CA SER A 33 -10.24 -2.51 4.16
C SER A 33 -11.33 -1.59 3.59
N PHE A 34 -12.55 -1.63 4.13
CA PHE A 34 -13.60 -0.67 3.84
C PHE A 34 -13.41 0.53 4.77
N LYS A 35 -12.56 1.46 4.32
CA LYS A 35 -12.24 2.68 5.04
C LYS A 35 -13.26 3.78 4.70
N GLU A 36 -13.52 4.63 5.67
CA GLU A 36 -14.42 5.78 5.57
C GLU A 36 -13.59 7.06 5.53
N VAL A 37 -13.99 8.00 4.67
CA VAL A 37 -13.30 9.29 4.51
C VAL A 37 -13.46 10.10 5.80
N VAL A 38 -12.37 10.73 6.23
CA VAL A 38 -12.34 11.64 7.38
C VAL A 38 -12.04 13.04 6.88
N ASN A 39 -12.92 13.99 7.25
CA ASN A 39 -12.79 15.39 6.84
C ASN A 39 -11.90 16.22 7.79
N ASP A 40 -11.74 15.77 9.03
CA ASP A 40 -10.90 16.41 10.04
C ASP A 40 -9.44 15.93 9.98
N LYS A 41 -8.55 16.66 10.66
CA LYS A 41 -7.18 16.21 10.90
C LYS A 41 -7.13 14.97 11.78
N VAL A 42 -6.28 14.01 11.41
CA VAL A 42 -6.08 12.75 12.12
C VAL A 42 -4.64 12.64 12.60
N TRP A 43 -4.45 12.13 13.82
CA TRP A 43 -3.12 11.88 14.39
C TRP A 43 -2.47 10.66 13.74
N ALA A 44 -1.35 10.85 13.08
CA ALA A 44 -0.45 9.81 12.58
C ALA A 44 0.50 9.37 13.70
N GLY A 45 0.19 8.24 14.35
CA GLY A 45 1.07 7.64 15.35
C GLY A 45 2.01 6.60 14.75
N LYS A 46 2.99 6.13 15.53
CA LYS A 46 3.98 5.12 15.11
C LYS A 46 3.38 3.83 14.56
N LEU A 47 2.16 3.49 14.95
CA LEU A 47 1.46 2.26 14.53
C LEU A 47 0.33 2.52 13.51
N GLY A 48 0.13 3.77 13.10
CA GLY A 48 -0.88 4.17 12.12
C GLY A 48 -1.74 5.33 12.60
N PHE A 49 -2.78 5.64 11.82
CA PHE A 49 -3.70 6.72 12.15
C PHE A 49 -4.55 6.39 13.38
N LYS A 50 -4.73 7.35 14.28
CA LYS A 50 -5.64 7.22 15.42
C LYS A 50 -7.05 6.89 14.91
N GLY A 51 -7.59 5.78 15.41
CA GLY A 51 -8.92 5.29 15.03
C GLY A 51 -8.91 4.26 13.89
N ASP A 52 -7.81 4.15 13.13
CA ASP A 52 -7.63 3.10 12.13
C ASP A 52 -7.26 1.77 12.79
N GLU A 53 -7.86 0.68 12.31
CA GLU A 53 -7.62 -0.65 12.84
C GLU A 53 -7.05 -1.58 11.78
N VAL A 54 -6.35 -2.61 12.24
CA VAL A 54 -5.76 -3.66 11.40
C VAL A 54 -6.20 -5.01 11.93
N ALA A 55 -6.95 -5.75 11.12
CA ALA A 55 -7.48 -7.07 11.48
C ALA A 55 -6.37 -8.13 11.62
N ASP A 56 -5.41 -8.14 10.69
CA ASP A 56 -4.29 -9.07 10.68
C ASP A 56 -3.01 -8.34 11.05
N ARG A 57 -2.68 -8.31 12.34
CA ARG A 57 -1.48 -7.61 12.86
C ARG A 57 -0.17 -8.34 12.58
N VAL A 58 -0.23 -9.59 12.11
CA VAL A 58 0.97 -10.39 11.80
C VAL A 58 1.50 -10.00 10.42
N HIS A 59 0.61 -9.92 9.42
CA HIS A 59 1.01 -9.64 8.04
C HIS A 59 0.76 -8.18 7.62
N HIS A 60 -0.21 -7.52 8.25
CA HIS A 60 -0.59 -6.14 7.98
C HIS A 60 -0.34 -5.25 9.21
N GLY A 61 -0.02 -3.98 8.98
CA GLY A 61 0.29 -3.03 10.05
C GLY A 61 1.68 -3.22 10.68
N GLY A 62 1.83 -2.71 11.90
CA GLY A 62 3.14 -2.52 12.54
C GLY A 62 3.81 -1.22 12.10
N ALA A 63 4.91 -0.85 12.77
CA ALA A 63 5.56 0.45 12.55
C ALA A 63 6.05 0.65 11.11
N GLU A 64 6.41 -0.44 10.44
CA GLU A 64 6.87 -0.46 9.05
C GLU A 64 5.75 -0.32 8.01
N LYS A 65 4.49 -0.47 8.42
CA LYS A 65 3.31 -0.39 7.56
C LYS A 65 2.22 0.46 8.21
N ALA A 66 2.64 1.52 8.89
CA ALA A 66 1.77 2.35 9.71
C ALA A 66 0.71 3.06 8.86
N ILE A 67 1.10 3.60 7.70
CA ILE A 67 0.19 4.33 6.81
C ILE A 67 0.34 3.79 5.40
N PHE A 68 -0.78 3.38 4.79
CA PHE A 68 -0.82 2.96 3.38
C PHE A 68 -1.23 4.14 2.49
N ALA A 69 -0.45 4.42 1.44
CA ALA A 69 -0.75 5.44 0.45
C ALA A 69 -0.94 4.84 -0.95
N ASN A 70 -1.84 5.44 -1.73
CA ASN A 70 -2.03 5.12 -3.15
C ASN A 70 -2.18 6.40 -3.97
N SER A 71 -1.71 6.35 -5.21
CA SER A 71 -1.79 7.48 -6.14
C SER A 71 -3.22 7.67 -6.66
N TYR A 72 -3.70 8.91 -6.62
CA TYR A 72 -4.97 9.31 -7.25
C TYR A 72 -4.95 9.03 -8.76
N GLN A 73 -3.79 9.14 -9.39
CA GLN A 73 -3.63 8.88 -10.83
C GLN A 73 -4.01 7.43 -11.23
N ASN A 74 -3.98 6.49 -10.29
CA ASN A 74 -4.35 5.09 -10.56
C ASN A 74 -5.87 4.88 -10.62
N TYR A 75 -6.68 5.81 -10.12
CA TYR A 75 -8.13 5.63 -9.98
C TYR A 75 -8.84 5.46 -11.32
N GLU A 76 -8.39 6.13 -12.37
CA GLU A 76 -8.96 5.99 -13.72
C GLU A 76 -8.79 4.56 -14.23
N LYS A 77 -7.56 4.03 -14.19
CA LYS A 77 -7.25 2.64 -14.55
C LYS A 77 -8.09 1.64 -13.76
N TRP A 78 -8.24 1.85 -12.45
CA TRP A 78 -9.02 0.94 -11.61
C TRP A 78 -10.52 1.02 -11.87
N THR A 79 -11.03 2.20 -12.17
CA THR A 79 -12.44 2.41 -12.54
C THR A 79 -12.75 1.65 -13.83
N GLU A 80 -11.88 1.75 -14.84
CA GLU A 80 -11.98 1.02 -16.10
C GLU A 80 -11.89 -0.50 -15.89
N PHE A 81 -10.85 -0.98 -15.19
CA PHE A 81 -10.64 -2.41 -14.95
C PHE A 81 -11.81 -3.07 -14.20
N LEU A 82 -12.34 -2.38 -13.18
CA LEU A 82 -13.46 -2.88 -12.38
C LEU A 82 -14.82 -2.66 -13.05
N LYS A 83 -14.88 -1.95 -14.19
CA LYS A 83 -16.10 -1.63 -14.94
C LYS A 83 -17.16 -0.94 -14.07
N VAL A 84 -16.73 -0.03 -13.21
CA VAL A 84 -17.61 0.78 -12.35
C VAL A 84 -17.65 2.22 -12.85
N LYS A 85 -18.70 2.96 -12.51
CA LYS A 85 -18.79 4.38 -12.92
C LYS A 85 -17.85 5.27 -12.12
N HIS A 86 -17.72 4.98 -10.82
CA HIS A 86 -16.91 5.75 -9.89
C HIS A 86 -16.30 4.83 -8.83
N LEU A 87 -15.04 5.08 -8.46
CA LEU A 87 -14.40 4.49 -7.29
C LEU A 87 -14.29 5.52 -6.18
N SER A 88 -14.77 5.15 -4.99
CA SER A 88 -14.61 5.97 -3.79
C SER A 88 -13.16 5.97 -3.30
N PHE A 89 -12.74 7.04 -2.63
CA PHE A 89 -11.43 7.05 -1.96
C PHE A 89 -11.29 5.91 -0.94
N GLY A 90 -10.08 5.39 -0.77
CA GLY A 90 -9.86 4.17 0.00
C GLY A 90 -10.25 2.91 -0.76
N ALA A 91 -10.54 2.96 -2.07
CA ALA A 91 -10.89 1.79 -2.87
C ALA A 91 -9.84 0.68 -2.74
N LEU A 92 -8.55 1.04 -2.71
CA LEU A 92 -7.44 0.09 -2.60
C LEU A 92 -7.16 -0.31 -1.14
N ALA A 93 -7.96 0.21 -0.20
CA ALA A 93 -7.80 0.15 1.24
C ALA A 93 -6.68 1.04 1.79
N GLU A 94 -6.23 2.03 1.01
CA GLU A 94 -5.24 3.02 1.41
C GLU A 94 -5.80 4.00 2.42
N ASN A 95 -4.96 4.46 3.34
CA ASN A 95 -5.27 5.53 4.27
C ASN A 95 -5.18 6.91 3.63
N LEU A 96 -4.20 7.09 2.72
CA LEU A 96 -3.95 8.34 2.03
C LEU A 96 -4.11 8.13 0.52
N THR A 97 -5.07 8.82 -0.07
CA THR A 97 -5.10 9.01 -1.52
C THR A 97 -4.36 10.30 -1.83
N VAL A 98 -3.30 10.23 -2.64
CA VAL A 98 -2.39 11.36 -2.88
C VAL A 98 -2.28 11.71 -4.36
N SER A 99 -2.15 12.99 -4.69
CA SER A 99 -1.90 13.49 -6.04
C SER A 99 -0.43 13.87 -6.23
N GLY A 100 0.04 13.93 -7.49
CA GLY A 100 1.42 14.35 -7.84
C GLY A 100 2.50 13.30 -7.56
N LEU A 101 2.23 12.40 -6.63
CA LEU A 101 3.03 11.21 -6.34
C LEU A 101 2.44 9.97 -7.01
N HIS A 102 3.31 9.10 -7.51
CA HIS A 102 2.99 7.88 -8.23
C HIS A 102 4.12 6.85 -8.01
N GLU A 103 3.83 5.57 -8.19
CA GLU A 103 4.80 4.49 -8.00
C GLU A 103 6.08 4.70 -8.83
N SER A 104 5.99 5.37 -9.98
CA SER A 104 7.14 5.68 -10.84
C SER A 104 8.01 6.86 -10.38
N ASN A 105 7.59 7.63 -9.37
CA ASN A 105 8.35 8.80 -8.89
C ASN A 105 8.56 8.84 -7.37
N VAL A 106 7.87 7.99 -6.61
CA VAL A 106 8.14 7.76 -5.20
C VAL A 106 9.22 6.68 -5.07
N CYS A 107 10.27 6.95 -4.30
CA CYS A 107 11.39 6.04 -4.08
C CYS A 107 11.36 5.41 -2.69
N LEU A 108 11.95 4.21 -2.60
CA LEU A 108 12.23 3.58 -1.31
C LEU A 108 13.13 4.49 -0.46
N GLY A 109 12.76 4.70 0.80
CA GLY A 109 13.51 5.54 1.72
C GLY A 109 13.21 7.04 1.67
N ASP A 110 12.43 7.51 0.69
CA ASP A 110 11.99 8.91 0.63
C ASP A 110 11.32 9.33 1.95
N ILE A 111 11.65 10.53 2.45
CA ILE A 111 10.99 11.13 3.61
C ILE A 111 10.09 12.26 3.15
N HIS A 112 8.81 12.13 3.47
CA HIS A 112 7.78 13.08 3.12
C HIS A 112 7.29 13.79 4.38
N LYS A 113 7.30 15.12 4.34
CA LYS A 113 6.61 15.96 5.31
C LYS A 113 5.18 16.20 4.86
N ILE A 114 4.23 15.85 5.72
CA ILE A 114 2.79 16.01 5.47
C ILE A 114 2.14 16.55 6.74
N GLY A 115 1.53 17.73 6.67
CA GLY A 115 1.03 18.41 7.86
C GLY A 115 2.15 18.62 8.87
N SER A 116 1.99 18.11 10.10
CA SER A 116 3.02 18.14 11.14
C SER A 116 3.78 16.83 11.33
N ALA A 117 3.59 15.84 10.44
CA ALA A 117 4.23 14.53 10.54
C ALA A 117 5.38 14.38 9.53
N LEU A 118 6.39 13.56 9.88
CA LEU A 118 7.40 13.06 8.95
C LEU A 118 7.20 11.57 8.72
N LEU A 119 7.02 11.19 7.46
CA LEU A 119 6.75 9.82 7.03
C LEU A 119 7.87 9.33 6.12
N GLN A 120 8.33 8.10 6.27
CA GLN A 120 9.36 7.51 5.40
C GLN A 120 8.82 6.31 4.63
N VAL A 121 9.02 6.28 3.31
CA VAL A 121 8.61 5.18 2.44
C VAL A 121 9.40 3.93 2.82
N SER A 122 8.72 2.94 3.37
CA SER A 122 9.36 1.76 3.96
C SER A 122 9.39 0.57 3.00
N GLN A 123 8.34 0.39 2.20
CA GLN A 123 8.20 -0.71 1.26
C GLN A 123 7.00 -0.53 0.32
N PRO A 124 6.98 -1.21 -0.84
CA PRO A 124 5.77 -1.33 -1.65
C PRO A 124 4.69 -2.12 -0.90
N ARG A 125 3.42 -1.85 -1.25
CA ARG A 125 2.31 -2.67 -0.76
C ARG A 125 2.27 -3.98 -1.53
N LYS A 126 2.11 -5.10 -0.83
CA LYS A 126 1.81 -6.38 -1.47
C LYS A 126 0.30 -6.54 -1.62
N PRO A 127 -0.25 -6.65 -2.85
CA PRO A 127 -1.66 -6.98 -3.03
C PRO A 127 -1.91 -8.41 -2.51
N CYS A 128 -3.07 -8.65 -1.88
CA CYS A 128 -3.47 -9.96 -1.38
C CYS A 128 -4.93 -10.22 -1.73
N TYR A 129 -5.35 -11.48 -1.71
CA TYR A 129 -6.68 -11.92 -2.18
C TYR A 129 -7.86 -11.12 -1.60
N LYS A 130 -7.70 -10.52 -0.41
CA LYS A 130 -8.73 -9.69 0.24
C LYS A 130 -9.17 -8.50 -0.62
N ILE A 131 -8.29 -7.95 -1.48
CA ILE A 131 -8.70 -6.85 -2.38
C ILE A 131 -9.60 -7.36 -3.51
N SER A 132 -9.34 -8.56 -4.04
CA SER A 132 -10.26 -9.23 -4.96
C SER A 132 -11.62 -9.49 -4.31
N LYS A 133 -11.65 -9.92 -3.03
CA LYS A 133 -12.91 -10.07 -2.27
C LYS A 133 -13.66 -8.75 -2.11
N LYS A 134 -12.96 -7.68 -1.68
CA LYS A 134 -13.54 -6.35 -1.47
C LYS A 134 -14.30 -5.85 -2.70
N HIS A 135 -13.72 -6.04 -3.88
CA HIS A 135 -14.28 -5.55 -5.15
C HIS A 135 -15.09 -6.58 -5.92
N ASN A 136 -15.36 -7.74 -5.30
CA ASN A 136 -16.07 -8.85 -5.92
C ASN A 136 -15.49 -9.24 -7.31
N ASN A 137 -14.16 -9.16 -7.46
CA ASN A 137 -13.47 -9.38 -8.73
C ASN A 137 -12.21 -10.22 -8.50
N LYS A 138 -12.26 -11.50 -8.88
CA LYS A 138 -11.17 -12.47 -8.66
C LYS A 138 -9.84 -12.02 -9.28
N LYS A 139 -9.86 -11.30 -10.41
CA LYS A 139 -8.66 -10.89 -11.16
C LYS A 139 -7.98 -9.63 -10.61
N PHE A 140 -8.61 -8.91 -9.67
CA PHE A 140 -8.12 -7.59 -9.30
C PHE A 140 -6.77 -7.61 -8.56
N THR A 141 -6.56 -8.60 -7.68
CA THR A 141 -5.26 -8.79 -7.01
C THR A 141 -4.12 -9.00 -8.02
N ASP A 142 -4.37 -9.81 -9.05
CA ASP A 142 -3.39 -10.11 -10.10
C ASP A 142 -3.09 -8.88 -10.95
N GLU A 143 -4.11 -8.14 -11.38
CA GLU A 143 -3.93 -6.90 -12.15
C GLU A 143 -3.11 -5.85 -11.37
N ILE A 144 -3.36 -5.68 -10.07
CA ILE A 144 -2.56 -4.76 -9.23
C ILE A 144 -1.11 -5.23 -9.18
N TYR A 145 -0.87 -6.54 -9.07
CA TYR A 145 0.47 -7.11 -9.01
C TYR A 145 1.23 -6.94 -10.32
N THR A 146 0.64 -7.35 -11.44
CA THR A 146 1.28 -7.35 -12.76
C THR A 146 1.51 -5.95 -13.30
N SER A 147 0.64 -4.99 -12.99
CA SER A 147 0.85 -3.58 -13.37
C SER A 147 1.93 -2.86 -12.55
N GLY A 148 2.27 -3.38 -11.37
CA GLY A 148 3.18 -2.72 -10.42
C GLY A 148 2.62 -1.49 -9.72
N LEU A 149 1.33 -1.19 -9.89
CA LEU A 149 0.64 -0.02 -9.31
C LEU A 149 0.05 -0.36 -7.94
N THR A 150 0.91 -0.79 -7.02
CA THR A 150 0.46 -1.38 -5.76
C THR A 150 0.21 -0.37 -4.65
N GLY A 151 0.67 0.87 -4.80
CA GLY A 151 0.90 1.83 -3.73
C GLY A 151 2.05 1.44 -2.81
N TRP A 152 2.22 2.16 -1.71
CA TRP A 152 3.35 1.99 -0.81
C TRP A 152 2.99 2.27 0.64
N TYR A 153 3.79 1.74 1.55
CA TYR A 153 3.66 2.01 2.97
C TYR A 153 4.64 3.06 3.42
N TYR A 154 4.21 3.84 4.41
CA TYR A 154 5.05 4.67 5.25
C TYR A 154 5.23 4.07 6.63
N ARG A 155 6.44 4.21 7.17
CA ARG A 155 6.66 4.30 8.62
C ARG A 155 6.57 5.76 9.07
N VAL A 156 6.20 5.99 10.33
CA VAL A 156 6.13 7.35 10.91
C VAL A 156 7.44 7.65 11.63
N LEU A 157 8.21 8.63 11.15
CA LEU A 157 9.44 9.11 11.79
C LEU A 157 9.14 10.13 12.89
N GLU A 158 8.24 11.07 12.62
CA GLU A 158 7.71 12.02 13.60
C GLU A 158 6.19 11.96 13.59
N GLU A 159 5.60 11.73 14.75
CA GLU A 159 4.14 11.71 14.90
C GLU A 159 3.57 13.11 14.73
N GLY A 160 2.35 13.21 14.20
CA GLY A 160 1.74 14.51 13.95
C GLY A 160 0.36 14.43 13.35
N PHE A 161 -0.24 15.58 13.09
CA PHE A 161 -1.54 15.67 12.43
C PHE A 161 -1.39 15.76 10.91
N ILE A 162 -2.22 15.00 10.21
CA ILE A 162 -2.41 15.04 8.76
C ILE A 162 -3.89 15.25 8.46
N GLN A 163 -4.20 16.04 7.44
CA GLN A 163 -5.56 16.21 6.91
C GLN A 163 -5.55 16.22 5.38
N ALA A 164 -6.72 15.95 4.79
CA ALA A 164 -6.93 16.21 3.37
C ALA A 164 -6.61 17.68 3.03
N GLY A 165 -6.03 17.89 1.85
CA GLY A 165 -5.55 19.20 1.40
C GLY A 165 -4.13 19.57 1.86
N ASN A 166 -3.50 18.81 2.78
CA ASN A 166 -2.09 19.04 3.11
C ASN A 166 -1.17 18.77 1.91
N ASP A 167 -0.26 19.69 1.66
CA ASP A 167 0.83 19.48 0.70
C ASP A 167 1.79 18.39 1.20
N ILE A 168 2.41 17.70 0.24
CA ILE A 168 3.39 16.66 0.50
C ILE A 168 4.74 17.14 -0.01
N GLN A 169 5.67 17.38 0.92
CA GLN A 169 7.02 17.82 0.61
C GLN A 169 7.98 16.63 0.72
N ILE A 170 8.71 16.32 -0.35
CA ILE A 170 9.81 15.35 -0.30
C ILE A 170 11.01 16.10 0.32
N VAL A 171 11.32 15.79 1.58
CA VAL A 171 12.37 16.48 2.34
C VAL A 171 13.70 15.74 2.33
N PHE A 172 13.69 14.46 1.94
CA PHE A 172 14.87 13.64 1.74
C PHE A 172 14.57 12.52 0.75
N SER A 173 15.57 12.16 -0.04
CA SER A 173 15.57 10.98 -0.91
C SER A 173 16.85 10.19 -0.69
N GLU A 174 16.71 8.89 -0.39
CA GLU A 174 17.85 8.00 -0.17
C GLU A 174 18.46 7.56 -1.51
N GLU A 175 19.78 7.37 -1.52
CA GLU A 175 20.47 6.75 -2.64
C GLU A 175 20.79 5.27 -2.33
N PRO A 176 20.68 4.34 -3.30
CA PRO A 176 20.24 4.58 -4.68
C PRO A 176 18.74 4.88 -4.78
N LYS A 177 18.36 5.82 -5.65
CA LYS A 177 16.96 6.07 -6.00
C LYS A 177 16.37 4.88 -6.76
N ILE A 178 15.56 4.10 -6.05
CA ILE A 178 14.75 3.02 -6.62
C ILE A 178 13.29 3.36 -6.42
N SER A 179 12.56 3.61 -7.52
CA SER A 179 11.13 3.89 -7.45
C SER A 179 10.34 2.67 -6.98
N ILE A 180 9.14 2.90 -6.43
CA ILE A 180 8.22 1.83 -6.04
C ILE A 180 7.85 0.96 -7.25
N LEU A 181 7.70 1.55 -8.44
CA LEU A 181 7.41 0.82 -9.66
C LEU A 181 8.58 -0.08 -10.07
N GLU A 182 9.81 0.43 -10.06
CA GLU A 182 11.01 -0.39 -10.32
C GLU A 182 11.13 -1.53 -9.32
N ALA A 183 10.90 -1.25 -8.03
CA ALA A 183 10.91 -2.25 -6.97
C ALA A 183 9.85 -3.33 -7.17
N ASN A 184 8.63 -2.94 -7.57
CA ASN A 184 7.54 -3.88 -7.89
C ASN A 184 7.86 -4.74 -9.12
N MET A 185 8.38 -4.14 -10.19
CA MET A 185 8.79 -4.87 -11.40
C MET A 185 9.90 -5.87 -11.09
N ALA A 186 10.90 -5.48 -10.30
CA ALA A 186 11.97 -6.39 -9.88
C ALA A 186 11.44 -7.52 -8.98
N PHE A 187 10.48 -7.22 -8.11
CA PHE A 187 9.83 -8.21 -7.25
C PHE A 187 8.99 -9.23 -8.04
N ALA A 188 8.41 -8.82 -9.18
CA ALA A 188 7.65 -9.69 -10.07
C ALA A 188 8.53 -10.51 -11.01
N HIS A 189 9.65 -9.96 -11.46
CA HIS A 189 10.56 -10.57 -12.42
C HIS A 189 11.98 -10.74 -11.85
N PRO A 190 12.17 -11.54 -10.78
CA PRO A 190 13.41 -11.54 -10.01
C PRO A 190 14.63 -12.05 -10.78
N ASP A 191 14.43 -12.95 -11.74
CA ASP A 191 15.51 -13.48 -12.59
C ASP A 191 15.99 -12.43 -13.61
N GLU A 192 15.05 -11.68 -14.21
CA GLU A 192 15.35 -10.64 -15.21
C GLU A 192 15.90 -9.35 -14.59
N LYS A 193 15.57 -9.09 -13.32
CA LYS A 193 15.85 -7.82 -12.63
C LYS A 193 16.75 -8.01 -11.41
N ARG A 194 17.62 -9.01 -11.44
CA ARG A 194 18.48 -9.38 -10.31
C ARG A 194 19.27 -8.19 -9.75
N ASP A 195 19.92 -7.42 -10.63
CA ASP A 195 20.70 -6.24 -10.24
C ASP A 195 19.87 -5.19 -9.48
N THR A 196 18.58 -5.07 -9.81
CA THR A 196 17.68 -4.14 -9.12
C THR A 196 17.36 -4.65 -7.71
N LEU A 197 17.15 -5.96 -7.55
CA LEU A 197 16.95 -6.56 -6.24
C LEU A 197 18.18 -6.42 -5.34
N ASP A 198 19.37 -6.61 -5.89
CA ASP A 198 20.63 -6.43 -5.15
C ASP A 198 20.83 -4.96 -4.73
N LYS A 199 20.50 -4.00 -5.60
CA LYS A 199 20.47 -2.56 -5.25
C LYS A 199 19.45 -2.24 -4.16
N ILE A 200 18.26 -2.83 -4.19
CA ILE A 200 17.26 -2.64 -3.13
C ILE A 200 17.82 -3.09 -1.77
N LEU A 201 18.61 -4.17 -1.74
CA LEU A 201 19.24 -4.65 -0.51
C LEU A 201 20.32 -3.71 0.05
N THR A 202 20.83 -2.74 -0.71
CA THR A 202 21.77 -1.73 -0.17
C THR A 202 21.05 -0.56 0.52
N ILE A 203 19.74 -0.37 0.25
CA ILE A 203 18.93 0.68 0.88
C ILE A 203 18.71 0.30 2.35
N SER A 204 19.19 1.13 3.26
CA SER A 204 19.19 0.84 4.70
C SER A 204 17.80 1.00 5.31
N SER A 205 17.00 1.91 4.75
CA SER A 205 15.68 2.27 5.24
C SER A 205 14.55 1.39 4.71
N ILE A 206 14.78 0.29 3.99
CA ILE A 206 13.66 -0.60 3.65
C ILE A 206 13.18 -1.37 4.88
N ALA A 207 11.88 -1.68 4.93
CA ALA A 207 11.32 -2.49 6.01
C ALA A 207 12.05 -3.84 6.12
N PRO A 208 12.39 -4.31 7.34
CA PRO A 208 13.04 -5.63 7.52
C PRO A 208 12.24 -6.77 6.88
N SER A 209 10.90 -6.74 7.00
CA SER A 209 10.04 -7.75 6.38
C SER A 209 10.09 -7.72 4.84
N TYR A 210 10.32 -6.54 4.25
CA TYR A 210 10.49 -6.39 2.81
C TYR A 210 11.87 -6.89 2.37
N ARG A 211 12.94 -6.57 3.10
CA ARG A 211 14.28 -7.14 2.89
C ARG A 211 14.25 -8.67 2.88
N THR A 212 13.62 -9.30 3.89
CA THR A 212 13.43 -10.76 3.91
C THR A 212 12.67 -11.26 2.69
N SER A 213 11.68 -10.50 2.22
CA SER A 213 10.92 -10.88 1.03
C SER A 213 11.74 -10.80 -0.26
N ILE A 214 12.63 -9.81 -0.37
CA ILE A 214 13.55 -9.67 -1.51
C ILE A 214 14.54 -10.83 -1.53
N LEU A 215 15.10 -11.20 -0.38
CA LEU A 215 15.97 -12.38 -0.25
C LEU A 215 15.24 -13.66 -0.69
N LYS A 216 13.99 -13.87 -0.27
CA LYS A 216 13.19 -15.01 -0.75
C LYS A 216 12.96 -15.01 -2.27
N ARG A 217 12.85 -13.84 -2.90
CA ARG A 217 12.74 -13.71 -4.36
C ARG A 217 14.03 -14.15 -5.04
N ILE A 218 15.14 -13.63 -4.55
CA ILE A 218 16.52 -13.93 -4.93
C ILE A 218 16.82 -15.43 -4.83
N ASP A 219 16.42 -16.06 -3.72
CA ASP A 219 16.69 -17.47 -3.43
C ASP A 219 15.66 -18.42 -4.06
N LYS A 220 14.66 -17.89 -4.78
CA LYS A 220 13.55 -18.65 -5.39
C LYS A 220 12.75 -19.48 -4.37
N THR A 221 12.68 -19.03 -3.12
CA THR A 221 11.91 -19.67 -2.02
C THR A 221 10.61 -18.94 -1.70
N PHE A 222 10.21 -17.98 -2.54
CA PHE A 222 8.96 -17.23 -2.37
C PHE A 222 7.73 -18.05 -2.77
N SER A 223 6.58 -17.68 -2.21
CA SER A 223 5.27 -18.19 -2.62
C SER A 223 4.34 -17.01 -2.94
N LEU A 224 3.39 -17.23 -3.86
CA LEU A 224 2.30 -16.30 -4.20
C LEU A 224 0.95 -16.73 -3.59
N ASP A 225 0.93 -17.67 -2.64
CA ASP A 225 -0.31 -18.19 -2.04
C ASP A 225 -1.19 -17.10 -1.41
N TYR A 226 -0.60 -15.99 -0.97
CA TYR A 226 -1.34 -14.85 -0.42
C TYR A 226 -2.22 -14.12 -1.47
N MET A 227 -2.03 -14.41 -2.76
CA MET A 227 -2.81 -13.86 -3.87
C MET A 227 -3.90 -14.81 -4.39
N LYS A 228 -3.87 -16.08 -3.98
CA LYS A 228 -4.78 -17.12 -4.47
C LYS A 228 -6.25 -16.80 -4.15
N VAL A 229 -7.12 -17.05 -5.12
CA VAL A 229 -8.57 -16.74 -5.11
C VAL A 229 -9.44 -17.95 -5.43
N ASP A 230 -8.80 -19.11 -5.45
CA ASP A 230 -9.30 -20.47 -5.65
C ASP A 230 -10.07 -20.98 -4.42
#